data_AF-A0A965X5K7-F1
#
_entry.id   AF-A0A965X5K7-F1
#
_cell.length_a   1.000
_cell.length_b   1.000
_cell.length_c   1.000
_cell.angle_alpha   90.00
_cell.angle_beta   90.00
_cell.angle_gamma   90.00
#
_symmetry.space_group_name_H-M   'P 1'
#
loop_
_entity.id
_entity.type
_entity.pdbx_description
1 polymer ?
#
loop_
_entity_poly.entity_id
_entity_poly.type
_entity_poly.pdbx_seq_one_letter_code
_entity_poly.pdbx_strand_id
1 'polypeptide(L)'
;MMRANEDNTVCVSGMVCEDALLDHELYGEAFYALRLQVERLSGVADILPVTLPARICPRIPQIGDRIRICGQLRSYNKHTDGANRLVITVFAKAVEPISPEEVPENSIQLIGFICKPVVYRTTPFLREIGDMLLAVNRSYNKSDYLPL
;
A
#
# COMPACT_ATOMS: atom_id res chain seq x y z
N MET A 1 3.44 -26.95 3.55
CA MET A 1 2.16 -26.22 3.42
C MET A 1 2.46 -24.75 3.70
N MET A 2 2.56 -23.92 2.67
CA MET A 2 2.97 -22.52 2.79
C MET A 2 1.74 -21.74 3.30
N ARG A 3 1.75 -21.29 4.56
CA ARG A 3 0.67 -20.43 5.08
C ARG A 3 0.55 -19.22 4.14
N ALA A 4 -0.68 -18.87 3.74
CA ALA A 4 -0.93 -17.55 3.19
C ALA A 4 -0.40 -16.57 4.23
N ASN A 5 0.56 -15.72 3.84
CA ASN A 5 1.19 -14.80 4.77
C ASN A 5 0.19 -13.67 5.09
N GLU A 6 -0.55 -13.86 6.19
CA GLU A 6 -1.53 -12.90 6.73
C GLU A 6 -0.85 -11.79 7.55
N ASP A 7 0.47 -11.83 7.70
CA ASP A 7 1.25 -10.85 8.47
C ASP A 7 1.29 -9.46 7.80
N ASN A 8 0.90 -9.36 6.53
CA ASN A 8 0.82 -8.11 5.80
C ASN A 8 -0.37 -8.14 4.85
N THR A 9 -1.47 -7.54 5.29
CA THR A 9 -2.71 -7.46 4.52
C THR A 9 -3.18 -6.02 4.52
N VAL A 10 -3.48 -5.49 3.33
CA VAL A 10 -4.11 -4.18 3.15
C VAL A 10 -5.30 -4.35 2.22
N CYS A 11 -6.42 -3.74 2.58
CA CYS A 11 -7.58 -3.59 1.70
C CYS A 11 -7.98 -2.11 1.68
N VAL A 12 -7.99 -1.54 0.48
CA VAL A 12 -8.34 -0.14 0.25
C VAL A 12 -9.35 -0.07 -0.86
N SER A 13 -10.35 0.80 -0.74
CA SER A 13 -11.27 1.11 -1.81
C SER A 13 -11.31 2.60 -2.08
N GLY A 14 -11.47 2.95 -3.36
CA GLY A 14 -11.34 4.33 -3.79
C GLY A 14 -11.54 4.52 -5.27
N MET A 15 -11.27 5.74 -5.73
CA MET A 15 -11.35 6.12 -7.14
C MET A 15 -9.96 6.29 -7.73
N VAL A 16 -9.76 5.77 -8.94
CA VAL A 16 -8.54 6.04 -9.71
C VAL A 16 -8.52 7.51 -10.11
N CYS A 17 -7.48 8.24 -9.71
CA CYS A 17 -7.40 9.69 -9.92
C CYS A 17 -6.34 10.14 -10.94
N GLU A 18 -5.47 9.22 -11.38
CA GLU A 18 -4.45 9.46 -12.41
C GLU A 18 -4.37 8.24 -13.35
N ASP A 19 -3.85 8.44 -14.56
CA ASP A 19 -3.64 7.33 -15.50
C ASP A 19 -2.63 6.34 -14.92
N ALA A 20 -2.94 5.05 -15.06
CA ALA A 20 -2.00 3.99 -14.71
C ALA A 20 -0.82 4.00 -15.69
N LEU A 21 0.40 4.15 -15.18
CA LEU A 21 1.62 4.21 -15.98
C LEU A 21 2.38 2.90 -15.88
N LEU A 22 2.88 2.38 -16.99
CA LEU A 22 3.84 1.28 -16.97
C LEU A 22 5.10 1.73 -16.22
N ASP A 23 5.45 1.07 -15.11
CA ASP A 23 6.62 1.41 -14.30
C ASP A 23 7.81 0.50 -14.62
N HIS A 24 7.61 -0.83 -14.65
CA HIS A 24 8.67 -1.79 -14.99
C HIS A 24 8.11 -3.14 -15.45
N GLU A 25 8.99 -3.95 -16.05
CA GLU A 25 8.74 -5.36 -16.34
C GLU A 25 9.73 -6.23 -15.57
N LEU A 26 9.25 -7.32 -14.97
CA LEU A 26 10.07 -8.28 -14.23
C LEU A 26 9.65 -9.70 -14.61
N TYR A 27 10.60 -10.50 -15.09
CA TYR A 27 10.37 -11.89 -15.54
C TYR A 27 9.20 -12.03 -16.55
N GLY A 28 9.01 -11.03 -17.42
CA GLY A 28 7.93 -11.00 -18.42
C GLY A 28 6.56 -10.57 -17.87
N GLU A 29 6.48 -10.15 -16.60
CA GLU A 29 5.29 -9.54 -16.02
C GLU A 29 5.43 -8.02 -15.98
N ALA A 30 4.46 -7.30 -16.55
CA ALA A 30 4.39 -5.85 -16.49
C ALA A 30 3.76 -5.37 -15.17
N PHE A 31 4.29 -4.29 -14.62
CA PHE A 31 3.79 -3.65 -13.40
C PHE A 31 3.44 -2.18 -13.68
N TYR A 32 2.25 -1.78 -13.27
CA TYR A 32 1.73 -0.43 -13.43
C TYR A 32 1.76 0.32 -12.11
N ALA A 33 2.16 1.59 -12.15
CA ALA A 33 1.96 2.53 -11.06
C ALA A 33 0.59 3.20 -11.21
N LEU A 34 -0.19 3.15 -10.14
CA LEU A 34 -1.56 3.68 -10.08
C LEU A 34 -1.71 4.57 -8.84
N ARG A 35 -2.56 5.59 -8.92
CA ARG A 35 -2.88 6.49 -7.80
C ARG A 35 -4.36 6.35 -7.46
N LEU A 36 -4.62 5.94 -6.22
CA LEU A 36 -5.98 5.68 -5.72
C LEU A 36 -6.34 6.73 -4.69
N GLN A 37 -7.42 7.48 -4.95
CA GLN A 37 -8.03 8.39 -3.99
C GLN A 37 -8.92 7.58 -3.04
N VAL A 38 -8.51 7.49 -1.78
CA VAL A 38 -9.15 6.69 -0.73
C VAL A 38 -9.73 7.63 0.32
N GLU A 39 -11.02 7.50 0.59
CA GLU A 39 -11.72 8.35 1.55
C GLU A 39 -11.48 7.87 2.99
N ARG A 40 -11.25 8.81 3.92
CA ARG A 40 -11.29 8.56 5.36
C ARG A 40 -12.71 8.73 5.87
N LEU A 41 -13.01 8.11 7.02
CA LEU A 41 -14.25 8.36 7.76
C LEU A 41 -14.46 9.84 8.15
N SER A 42 -13.38 10.62 8.19
CA SER A 42 -13.44 12.07 8.45
C SER A 42 -13.85 12.91 7.23
N GLY A 43 -14.09 12.31 6.07
CA GLY A 43 -14.38 13.00 4.80
C GLY A 43 -13.15 13.58 4.08
N VAL A 44 -11.95 13.37 4.62
CA VAL A 44 -10.69 13.74 3.95
C VAL A 44 -10.23 12.57 3.09
N ALA A 45 -9.72 12.83 1.89
CA ALA A 45 -9.18 11.79 1.01
C ALA A 45 -7.65 11.74 1.04
N ASP A 46 -7.11 10.53 1.03
CA ASP A 46 -5.69 10.25 0.80
C ASP A 46 -5.45 9.79 -0.64
N ILE A 47 -4.29 10.13 -1.21
CA ILE A 47 -3.87 9.60 -2.52
C ILE A 47 -2.79 8.56 -2.30
N LEU A 48 -3.19 7.29 -2.35
CA LEU A 48 -2.30 6.16 -2.09
C LEU A 48 -1.63 5.69 -3.39
N PRO A 49 -0.30 5.49 -3.40
CA PRO A 49 0.39 4.83 -4.49
C PRO A 49 0.10 3.32 -4.48
N VAL A 50 -0.16 2.77 -5.67
CA VAL A 50 -0.45 1.36 -5.91
C VAL A 50 0.51 0.83 -6.95
N THR A 51 1.11 -0.33 -6.68
CA THR A 51 1.83 -1.15 -7.67
C THR A 51 0.89 -2.27 -8.11
N LEU A 52 0.55 -2.27 -9.38
CA LEU A 52 -0.46 -3.15 -9.97
C LEU A 52 0.18 -4.13 -10.96
N PRO A 53 0.25 -5.43 -10.64
CA PRO A 53 0.69 -6.43 -11.60
C PRO A 53 -0.34 -6.58 -12.72
N ALA A 54 0.09 -6.55 -13.99
CA ALA A 54 -0.82 -6.60 -15.13
C ALA A 54 -1.69 -7.86 -15.15
N ARG A 55 -1.14 -9.00 -14.71
CA ARG A 55 -1.81 -10.31 -14.79
C ARG A 55 -3.08 -10.42 -13.94
N ILE A 56 -3.26 -9.57 -12.93
CA ILE A 56 -4.44 -9.62 -12.05
C ILE A 56 -5.58 -8.73 -12.55
N CYS A 57 -5.37 -7.99 -13.64
CA CYS A 57 -6.34 -7.07 -14.20
C CYS A 57 -6.64 -7.43 -15.66
N PRO A 58 -7.90 -7.82 -15.99
CA PRO A 58 -8.31 -8.04 -17.39
C PRO A 58 -8.17 -6.79 -18.26
N ARG A 59 -8.38 -5.61 -17.65
CA ARG A 59 -8.02 -4.30 -18.21
C ARG A 59 -7.37 -3.45 -17.14
N ILE A 60 -6.46 -2.58 -17.54
CA ILE A 60 -5.87 -1.59 -16.64
C ILE A 60 -6.96 -0.60 -16.19
N PRO A 61 -7.11 -0.33 -14.87
CA PRO A 61 -8.05 0.67 -14.37
C PRO A 61 -7.78 2.05 -14.96
N GLN A 62 -8.83 2.79 -15.25
CA GLN A 62 -8.81 4.13 -15.85
C GLN A 62 -9.27 5.18 -14.84
N ILE A 63 -8.93 6.45 -15.08
CA ILE A 63 -9.40 7.57 -14.25
C ILE A 63 -10.92 7.53 -14.10
N GLY A 64 -11.40 7.66 -12.86
CA GLY A 64 -12.81 7.60 -12.50
C GLY A 64 -13.32 6.20 -12.16
N ASP A 65 -12.59 5.12 -12.47
CA ASP A 65 -12.95 3.78 -12.01
C ASP A 65 -12.93 3.72 -10.48
N ARG A 66 -14.00 3.17 -9.89
CA ARG A 66 -14.05 2.86 -8.45
C ARG A 66 -13.68 1.39 -8.26
N ILE A 67 -12.64 1.16 -7.46
CA ILE A 67 -12.09 -0.17 -7.25
C ILE A 67 -11.79 -0.42 -5.77
N ARG A 68 -11.91 -1.68 -5.36
CA ARG A 68 -11.30 -2.24 -4.15
C ARG A 68 -10.03 -2.97 -4.55
N ILE A 69 -8.96 -2.73 -3.80
CA ILE A 69 -7.67 -3.39 -3.95
C ILE A 69 -7.35 -4.08 -2.63
N CYS A 70 -7.20 -5.40 -2.69
CA CYS A 70 -6.66 -6.19 -1.57
C CYS A 70 -5.27 -6.73 -1.94
N GLY A 71 -4.34 -6.62 -1.01
CA GLY A 71 -2.93 -6.82 -1.30
C GLY A 71 -2.05 -6.76 -0.06
N GLN A 72 -0.83 -6.26 -0.23
CA GLN A 72 0.15 -6.11 0.85
C GLN A 72 0.80 -4.73 0.76
N LEU A 73 1.16 -4.14 1.89
CA LEU A 73 1.96 -2.93 1.89
C LEU A 73 3.42 -3.30 1.63
N ARG A 74 4.02 -2.73 0.58
CA ARG A 74 5.42 -2.98 0.23
C ARG A 74 6.27 -1.77 0.51
N SER A 75 7.48 -2.03 0.97
CA SER A 75 8.52 -1.02 1.11
C SER A 75 9.77 -1.44 0.35
N TYR A 76 10.38 -0.49 -0.35
CA TYR A 76 11.68 -0.69 -0.99
C TYR A 76 12.35 0.64 -1.25
N ASN A 77 13.66 0.59 -1.41
CA ASN A 77 14.49 1.73 -1.73
C ASN A 77 14.58 1.88 -3.25
N LYS A 78 14.21 3.05 -3.78
CA LYS A 78 14.37 3.42 -5.18
C LYS A 78 15.43 4.51 -5.27
N HIS A 79 16.44 4.30 -6.11
CA HIS A 79 17.41 5.32 -6.44
C HIS A 79 16.84 6.26 -7.50
N THR A 80 16.69 7.53 -7.15
CA THR A 80 16.20 8.58 -8.05
C THR A 80 17.06 9.84 -7.83
N ASP A 81 17.52 10.46 -8.91
CA ASP A 81 18.28 11.72 -8.89
C ASP A 81 19.49 11.73 -7.92
N GLY A 82 20.21 10.60 -7.85
CA GLY A 82 21.38 10.45 -6.98
C GLY A 82 21.07 10.27 -5.49
N ALA A 83 19.80 10.28 -5.09
CA ALA A 83 19.36 10.00 -3.73
C ALA A 83 18.66 8.64 -3.63
N ASN A 84 18.76 8.02 -2.46
CA ASN A 84 17.97 6.84 -2.14
C ASN A 84 16.67 7.26 -1.46
N ARG A 85 15.52 6.87 -2.01
CA ARG A 85 14.20 7.20 -1.49
C ARG A 85 13.46 5.93 -1.10
N LEU A 86 12.96 5.90 0.14
CA LEU A 86 12.04 4.86 0.58
C LEU A 86 10.70 5.05 -0.14
N VAL A 87 10.29 4.03 -0.88
CA VAL A 87 8.97 3.92 -1.48
C VAL A 87 8.14 3.01 -0.61
N ILE A 88 6.92 3.44 -0.29
CA ILE A 88 5.89 2.63 0.36
C ILE A 88 4.67 2.63 -0.57
N THR A 89 4.16 1.46 -0.91
CA THR A 89 3.10 1.29 -1.92
C THR A 89 2.19 0.13 -1.57
N VAL A 90 0.91 0.25 -1.90
CA VAL A 90 -0.01 -0.90 -1.89
C VAL A 90 0.37 -1.79 -3.08
N PHE A 91 0.79 -3.03 -2.83
CA PHE A 91 1.03 -4.02 -3.87
C PHE A 91 -0.23 -4.87 -4.04
N ALA A 92 -0.90 -4.69 -5.18
CA ALA A 92 -2.18 -5.32 -5.45
C ALA A 92 -2.02 -6.83 -5.66
N LYS A 93 -2.89 -7.61 -5.01
CA LYS A 93 -3.04 -9.07 -5.23
C LYS A 93 -4.42 -9.42 -5.81
N ALA A 94 -5.42 -8.60 -5.55
CA ALA A 94 -6.75 -8.65 -6.14
C ALA A 94 -7.25 -7.22 -6.37
N VAL A 95 -7.99 -7.03 -7.46
CA VAL A 95 -8.66 -5.77 -7.81
C VAL A 95 -10.08 -6.10 -8.25
N GLU A 96 -11.04 -5.41 -7.65
CA GLU A 96 -12.47 -5.62 -7.90
C GLU A 96 -13.14 -4.26 -8.17
N PRO A 97 -14.03 -4.15 -9.17
CA PRO A 97 -14.87 -2.96 -9.31
C PRO A 97 -15.85 -2.90 -8.14
N ILE A 98 -16.11 -1.69 -7.64
CA ILE A 98 -17.06 -1.46 -6.55
C ILE A 98 -18.16 -0.49 -6.97
N SER A 99 -19.34 -0.61 -6.35
CA SER A 99 -20.43 0.32 -6.59
C SER A 99 -20.25 1.62 -5.79
N PRO A 100 -20.85 2.74 -6.21
CA PRO A 100 -20.77 4.00 -5.47
C PRO A 100 -21.36 3.94 -4.05
N GLU A 101 -22.27 2.99 -3.79
CA GLU A 101 -22.95 2.81 -2.50
C GLU A 101 -22.13 1.99 -1.50
N GLU A 102 -21.01 1.39 -1.94
CA GLU A 102 -20.18 0.57 -1.07
C GLU A 102 -19.39 1.42 -0.07
N VAL A 103 -19.31 0.94 1.17
CA VAL A 103 -18.62 1.65 2.26
C VAL A 103 -17.12 1.76 1.94
N PRO A 104 -16.52 2.97 2.05
CA PRO A 104 -15.08 3.13 1.87
C PRO A 104 -14.29 2.22 2.80
N GLU A 105 -13.30 1.54 2.25
CA GLU A 105 -12.41 0.66 2.98
C GLU A 105 -11.00 1.24 2.97
N ASN A 106 -10.40 1.35 4.14
CA ASN A 106 -9.01 1.76 4.31
C ASN A 106 -8.46 1.03 5.53
N SER A 107 -8.11 -0.24 5.33
CA SER A 107 -7.75 -1.17 6.40
C SER A 107 -6.39 -1.79 6.14
N ILE A 108 -5.60 -1.95 7.20
CA ILE A 108 -4.31 -2.64 7.15
C ILE A 108 -4.10 -3.47 8.42
N GLN A 109 -3.57 -4.67 8.26
CA GLN A 109 -3.13 -5.55 9.31
C GLN A 109 -1.67 -5.92 9.08
N LEU A 110 -0.83 -5.63 10.08
CA LEU A 110 0.61 -5.89 10.07
C LEU A 110 1.01 -6.70 11.30
N ILE A 111 1.74 -7.78 11.10
CA ILE A 111 2.36 -8.61 12.15
C ILE A 111 3.85 -8.64 11.86
N GLY A 112 4.66 -8.24 12.83
CA GLY A 112 6.09 -8.11 12.60
C GLY A 112 6.89 -7.84 13.86
N PHE A 113 8.12 -7.38 13.66
CA PHE A 113 9.08 -7.14 14.72
C PHE A 113 9.42 -5.66 14.82
N ILE A 114 9.40 -5.11 16.03
CA ILE A 114 9.85 -3.74 16.28
C ILE A 114 11.37 -3.67 16.08
N CYS A 115 11.84 -2.82 15.16
CA CYS A 115 13.24 -2.75 14.76
C CYS A 115 14.10 -1.86 15.66
N LYS A 116 13.48 -0.90 16.36
CA LYS A 116 14.14 0.08 17.22
C LYS A 116 13.23 0.45 18.39
N PRO A 117 13.77 0.94 19.52
CA PRO A 117 12.95 1.47 20.60
C PRO A 117 11.93 2.50 20.07
N VAL A 118 10.70 2.44 20.57
CA VAL A 118 9.62 3.36 20.20
C VAL A 118 9.96 4.77 20.67
N VAL A 119 9.80 5.76 19.79
CA VAL A 119 10.07 7.17 20.12
C VAL A 119 8.79 7.84 20.57
N TYR A 120 8.60 7.97 21.88
CA TYR A 120 7.42 8.58 22.49
C TYR A 120 7.51 10.11 22.54
N ARG A 121 6.38 10.79 22.31
CA ARG A 121 6.23 12.23 22.53
C ARG A 121 4.80 12.59 22.89
N THR A 122 4.63 13.75 23.52
CA THR A 122 3.31 14.30 23.84
C THR A 122 3.02 15.49 22.94
N THR A 123 1.85 15.49 22.30
CA THR A 123 1.39 16.63 21.49
C THR A 123 1.04 17.85 22.36
N PRO A 124 0.96 19.08 21.81
CA PRO A 124 0.51 20.25 22.57
C PRO A 124 -0.88 20.10 23.23
N PHE A 125 -1.72 19.20 22.70
CA PHE A 125 -3.03 18.86 23.27
C PHE A 125 -2.99 17.65 24.21
N LEU A 126 -1.83 17.35 24.80
CA LEU A 126 -1.63 16.29 25.80
C LEU A 126 -1.98 14.86 25.33
N ARG A 127 -1.94 14.60 24.02
CA ARG A 127 -2.04 13.23 23.48
C ARG A 127 -0.68 12.59 23.39
N GLU A 128 -0.56 11.36 23.86
CA GLU A 128 0.63 10.53 23.70
C GLU A 128 0.65 9.88 22.31
N ILE A 129 1.79 9.98 21.63
CA ILE A 129 2.03 9.34 20.34
C ILE A 129 3.43 8.70 20.34
N GLY A 130 3.62 7.66 19.53
CA GLY A 130 4.90 6.98 19.41
C GLY A 130 5.21 6.65 17.97
N ASP A 131 6.43 6.96 17.52
CA ASP A 131 6.89 6.53 16.20
C ASP A 131 7.57 5.16 16.32
N MET A 132 7.16 4.23 15.46
CA MET A 132 7.65 2.85 15.42
C MET A 132 8.25 2.54 14.05
N LEU A 133 9.13 1.55 14.01
CA LEU A 133 9.60 0.94 12.77
C LEU A 133 9.36 -0.56 12.88
N LEU A 134 8.52 -1.09 11.99
CA LEU A 134 8.11 -2.48 11.99
C LEU A 134 8.74 -3.22 10.81
N ALA A 135 9.43 -4.33 11.07
CA ALA A 135 9.86 -5.28 10.05
C ALA A 135 8.82 -6.38 9.89
N VAL A 136 8.24 -6.48 8.69
CA VAL A 136 7.24 -7.49 8.32
C VAL A 136 7.86 -8.45 7.32
N ASN A 137 8.00 -9.72 7.71
CA ASN A 137 8.73 -10.70 6.91
C ASN A 137 7.92 -11.12 5.67
N ARG A 138 8.63 -11.34 4.57
CA ARG A 138 8.07 -11.85 3.32
C ARG A 138 8.96 -12.93 2.72
N SER A 139 8.43 -13.59 1.68
CA SER A 139 9.15 -14.64 0.95
C SER A 139 10.52 -14.19 0.46
N TYR A 140 11.41 -15.16 0.25
CA TYR A 140 12.80 -14.96 -0.20
C TYR A 140 13.69 -14.22 0.80
N ASN A 141 13.47 -14.43 2.12
CA ASN A 141 14.26 -13.84 3.21
C ASN A 141 14.37 -12.31 3.11
N LYS A 142 13.29 -11.66 2.68
CA LYS A 142 13.16 -10.20 2.64
C LYS A 142 12.18 -9.77 3.72
N SER A 143 12.25 -8.49 4.10
CA SER A 143 11.28 -7.86 4.99
C SER A 143 10.89 -6.50 4.45
N ASP A 144 9.64 -6.13 4.68
CA ASP A 144 9.16 -4.76 4.50
C ASP A 144 9.43 -3.99 5.80
N TYR A 145 10.13 -2.86 5.73
CA TYR A 145 10.43 -2.00 6.88
C TYR A 145 9.50 -0.77 6.82
N LEU A 146 8.49 -0.79 7.69
CA LEU A 146 7.36 0.14 7.65
C LEU A 146 7.43 1.11 8.84
N PRO A 147 7.57 2.43 8.60
CA PRO A 147 7.40 3.43 9.65
C PRO A 147 5.92 3.56 10.02
N LEU A 148 5.62 3.49 11.32
CA LEU A 148 4.27 3.58 11.89
C LEU A 148 4.18 4.69 12.94
#